data_AF-A0A817BI21-F1
#
_entry.id   AF-A0A817BI21-F1
#
_cell.length_a   1.000
_cell.length_b   1.000
_cell.length_c   1.000
_cell.angle_alpha   90.00
_cell.angle_beta   90.00
_cell.angle_gamma   90.00
#
_symmetry.space_group_name_H-M   'P 1'
#
loop_
_entity.id
_entity.type
_entity.pdbx_description
1 polymer ?
#
loop_
_entity_poly.entity_id
_entity_poly.type
_entity_poly.pdbx_seq_one_letter_code
_entity_poly.pdbx_strand_id
1 'polypeptide(L)'
;MTYPSAGNQQHGIGDFRIPKVAMTNLSGNRINISSIYPYRGISRSNSCILHSSWGMYQCNYVSDHRMLIIESMDSDTETRRISPVAIMSNNGYIDLINGPSNHLVCNGYACRRRISTFMAIVKSGQVYQIYLTSTPPKRIRFRLINADSTIKCILALYYNSLQQIDVYANTVYMSPINRDPNSTVLKLLDQPNNLTFSSPPGANYFDRTYQLTYFVIDGNTMVELKMSPLLILNFGLPPMDPAMFYTGNIRANLAALFNISPDKIRRVSIISASNQT
;
A
#
# COMPACT_ATOMS: atom_id res chain seq x y z
N MET A 1 40.57 -9.50 16.67
CA MET A 1 39.26 -9.95 17.19
C MET A 1 38.74 -8.89 18.14
N THR A 2 37.79 -8.08 17.69
CA THR A 2 37.15 -7.03 18.51
C THR A 2 35.66 -7.30 18.51
N TYR A 3 35.10 -7.47 19.70
CA TYR A 3 33.68 -7.74 19.94
C TYR A 3 32.80 -6.55 19.53
N PRO A 4 31.53 -6.78 19.13
CA PRO A 4 30.72 -5.83 18.38
C PRO A 4 29.81 -4.95 19.24
N SER A 5 29.34 -3.88 18.60
CA SER A 5 28.14 -3.07 18.87
C SER A 5 28.16 -2.06 20.02
N ALA A 6 28.65 -0.86 19.71
CA ALA A 6 27.96 0.33 20.18
C ALA A 6 26.53 0.29 19.61
N GLY A 7 25.55 -0.07 20.45
CA GLY A 7 24.15 -0.10 20.06
C GLY A 7 23.74 1.26 19.48
N ASN A 8 23.03 1.24 18.36
CA ASN A 8 22.54 2.46 17.71
C ASN A 8 21.76 3.32 18.72
N GLN A 9 22.33 4.48 19.11
CA GLN A 9 21.78 5.43 20.08
C GLN A 9 20.49 6.13 19.61
N GLN A 10 20.04 5.87 18.39
CA GLN A 10 18.83 6.48 17.85
C GLN A 10 17.53 6.03 18.54
N HIS A 11 17.57 5.16 19.56
CA HIS A 11 16.39 4.71 20.33
C HIS A 11 15.20 4.22 19.45
N GLY A 12 15.48 3.72 18.25
CA GLY A 12 14.42 3.31 17.32
C GLY A 12 13.82 4.43 16.45
N ILE A 13 14.35 5.65 16.54
CA ILE A 13 13.90 6.87 15.85
C ILE A 13 14.73 7.08 14.58
N GLY A 14 14.10 7.19 13.43
CA GLY A 14 14.77 7.54 12.18
C GLY A 14 14.15 6.93 10.94
N ASP A 15 14.59 7.42 9.79
CA ASP A 15 14.05 7.06 8.47
C ASP A 15 14.18 5.58 8.13
N PHE A 16 15.04 4.83 8.84
CA PHE A 16 15.20 3.38 8.66
C PHE A 16 13.94 2.57 9.01
N ARG A 17 12.97 3.17 9.72
CA ARG A 17 11.66 2.56 10.04
C ARG A 17 10.61 2.77 8.94
N ILE A 18 10.88 3.66 7.98
CA ILE A 18 9.99 3.89 6.84
C ILE A 18 9.97 2.61 5.99
N PRO A 19 8.79 2.12 5.56
CA PRO A 19 8.70 0.96 4.67
C PRO A 19 9.61 1.11 3.46
N LYS A 20 10.38 0.06 3.15
CA LYS A 20 11.38 0.09 2.06
C LYS A 20 10.76 0.52 0.72
N VAL A 21 9.56 0.02 0.43
CA VAL A 21 8.80 0.33 -0.79
C VAL A 21 8.47 1.82 -0.94
N ALA A 22 8.32 2.55 0.17
CA ALA A 22 8.10 4.00 0.15
C ALA A 22 9.38 4.80 -0.12
N MET A 23 10.55 4.17 0.01
CA MET A 23 11.87 4.77 -0.22
C MET A 23 12.50 4.31 -1.54
N THR A 24 11.75 3.64 -2.41
CA THR A 24 12.24 3.12 -3.69
C THR A 24 11.37 3.63 -4.83
N ASN A 25 12.00 4.04 -5.92
CA ASN A 25 11.28 4.41 -7.14
C ASN A 25 10.95 3.18 -8.00
N LEU A 26 10.23 3.40 -9.10
CA LEU A 26 9.85 2.34 -10.05
C LEU A 26 11.05 1.62 -10.68
N SER A 27 12.21 2.26 -10.74
CA SER A 27 13.45 1.66 -11.24
C SER A 27 14.22 0.88 -10.16
N GLY A 28 13.70 0.79 -8.94
CA GLY A 28 14.34 0.13 -7.81
C GLY A 28 15.43 0.94 -7.11
N ASN A 29 15.66 2.20 -7.52
CA ASN A 29 16.63 3.09 -6.88
C ASN A 29 16.07 3.69 -5.61
N ARG A 30 16.93 3.86 -4.61
CA ARG A 30 16.57 4.52 -3.34
C ARG A 30 16.31 6.01 -3.58
N ILE A 31 15.18 6.49 -3.07
CA ILE A 31 14.79 7.89 -3.09
C ILE A 31 15.34 8.59 -1.85
N ASN A 32 15.79 9.83 -2.00
CA ASN A 32 16.11 10.69 -0.85
C ASN A 32 14.81 11.14 -0.18
N ILE A 33 14.36 10.37 0.82
CA ILE A 33 13.06 10.59 1.48
C ILE A 33 12.98 11.97 2.16
N SER A 34 14.10 12.47 2.70
CA SER A 34 14.13 13.78 3.36
C SER A 34 13.99 14.96 2.38
N SER A 35 14.21 14.74 1.09
CA SER A 35 13.96 15.76 0.06
C SER A 35 12.49 15.87 -0.32
N ILE A 36 11.75 14.76 -0.32
CA ILE A 36 10.35 14.71 -0.76
C ILE A 36 9.40 14.91 0.43
N TYR A 37 9.78 14.32 1.57
CA TYR A 37 9.06 14.42 2.83
C TYR A 37 10.00 14.98 3.91
N PRO A 38 10.25 16.29 3.93
CA PRO A 38 11.16 16.91 4.89
C PRO A 38 10.62 16.94 6.32
N TYR A 39 9.31 16.79 6.51
CA TYR A 39 8.67 16.96 7.82
C TYR A 39 8.31 15.62 8.46
N ARG A 40 8.39 15.55 9.80
CA ARG A 40 8.08 14.34 10.59
C ARG A 40 6.84 14.54 11.46
N GLY A 41 6.13 13.45 11.71
CA GLY A 41 4.89 13.41 12.50
C GLY A 41 3.65 13.78 11.70
N ILE A 42 2.58 14.10 12.43
CA ILE A 42 1.25 14.38 11.88
C ILE A 42 1.28 15.55 10.90
N SER A 43 0.56 15.42 9.78
CA SER A 43 0.41 16.46 8.76
C SER A 43 -0.22 17.72 9.33
N ARG A 44 0.37 18.87 9.01
CA ARG A 44 0.01 20.17 9.59
C ARG A 44 -0.13 21.24 8.52
N SER A 45 -0.90 22.27 8.85
CA SER A 45 -0.97 23.50 8.06
C SER A 45 0.16 24.44 8.47
N ASN A 46 0.50 25.39 7.58
CA ASN A 46 1.47 26.44 7.89
C ASN A 46 1.01 27.39 9.01
N SER A 47 -0.27 27.36 9.38
CA SER A 47 -0.85 28.10 10.50
C SER A 47 -0.57 27.47 11.88
N CYS A 48 0.01 26.27 11.95
CA CYS A 48 0.31 25.62 13.21
C CYS A 48 1.59 26.21 13.84
N ILE A 49 1.52 26.59 15.10
CA ILE A 49 2.62 27.23 15.83
C ILE A 49 3.25 26.22 16.79
N LEU A 50 4.58 26.11 16.79
CA LEU A 50 5.31 25.30 17.77
C LEU A 50 5.41 26.06 19.10
N HIS A 51 4.86 25.49 20.17
CA HIS A 51 5.08 25.95 21.53
C HIS A 51 6.22 25.13 22.13
N SER A 52 7.45 25.68 22.07
CA SER A 52 8.66 24.98 22.52
C SER A 52 8.62 24.57 23.99
N SER A 53 7.99 25.38 24.85
CA SER A 53 7.77 25.07 26.27
C SER A 53 6.91 23.84 26.52
N TRP A 54 6.08 23.46 25.55
CA TRP A 54 5.17 22.31 25.63
C TRP A 54 5.64 21.12 24.78
N GLY A 55 6.60 21.34 23.88
CA GLY A 55 7.02 20.34 22.89
C GLY A 55 5.90 19.94 21.91
N MET A 56 4.92 20.83 21.67
CA MET A 56 3.76 20.52 20.83
C MET A 56 3.41 21.66 19.87
N TYR A 57 2.71 21.30 18.80
CA TYR A 57 2.16 22.27 17.86
C TYR A 57 0.71 22.59 18.25
N GLN A 58 0.39 23.88 18.32
CA GLN A 58 -0.98 24.36 18.38
C GLN A 58 -1.42 24.73 16.96
N CYS A 59 -2.41 24.00 16.44
CA CYS A 59 -3.05 24.30 15.17
C CYS A 59 -4.34 25.08 15.40
N ASN A 60 -4.66 26.01 14.50
CA ASN A 60 -5.93 26.73 14.53
C ASN A 60 -7.10 25.83 14.08
N TYR A 61 -8.32 26.24 14.41
CA TYR A 61 -9.58 25.54 14.08
C TYR A 61 -9.84 25.37 12.58
N VAL A 62 -9.03 25.98 11.71
CA VAL A 62 -9.11 25.82 10.24
C VAL A 62 -8.60 24.44 9.80
N SER A 63 -7.78 23.78 10.62
CA SER A 63 -7.27 22.44 10.34
C SER A 63 -8.03 21.42 11.15
N ASP A 64 -9.00 20.74 10.53
CA ASP A 64 -9.69 19.64 11.16
C ASP A 64 -8.85 18.36 11.11
N HIS A 65 -8.30 17.99 12.26
CA HIS A 65 -7.66 16.70 12.46
C HIS A 65 -8.67 15.68 13.00
N ARG A 66 -8.64 14.47 12.45
CA ARG A 66 -9.45 13.33 12.89
C ARG A 66 -8.62 12.08 12.98
N MET A 67 -9.07 11.14 13.80
CA MET A 67 -8.42 9.85 13.94
C MET A 67 -8.88 8.94 12.80
N LEU A 68 -7.92 8.46 12.03
CA LEU A 68 -8.07 7.42 11.03
C LEU A 68 -7.77 6.07 11.68
N ILE A 69 -8.76 5.20 11.67
CA ILE A 69 -8.68 3.82 12.10
C ILE A 69 -8.37 2.95 10.88
N ILE A 70 -7.32 2.12 10.98
CA ILE A 70 -6.87 1.20 9.93
C ILE A 70 -6.83 -0.20 10.55
N GLU A 71 -7.57 -1.15 9.99
CA GLU A 71 -7.76 -2.47 10.61
C GLU A 71 -7.53 -3.60 9.62
N SER A 72 -6.69 -4.57 9.97
CA SER A 72 -6.62 -5.84 9.25
C SER A 72 -7.85 -6.68 9.58
N MET A 73 -8.56 -7.10 8.55
CA MET A 73 -9.75 -7.96 8.65
C MET A 73 -9.45 -9.41 8.20
N ASP A 74 -8.17 -9.75 8.03
CA ASP A 74 -7.74 -11.11 7.73
C ASP A 74 -7.86 -12.00 8.98
N SER A 75 -7.93 -13.32 8.77
CA SER A 75 -8.02 -14.30 9.87
C SER A 75 -6.80 -14.29 10.80
N ASP A 76 -5.66 -13.78 10.32
CA ASP A 76 -4.42 -13.65 11.07
C ASP A 76 -4.23 -12.27 11.73
N THR A 77 -5.30 -11.45 11.82
CA THR A 77 -5.27 -10.06 12.33
C THR A 77 -4.58 -9.92 13.69
N GLU A 78 -4.67 -10.93 14.56
CA GLU A 78 -4.03 -10.90 15.87
C GLU A 78 -2.55 -11.29 15.86
N THR A 79 -2.07 -12.00 14.83
CA THR A 79 -0.76 -12.66 14.87
C THR A 79 0.23 -12.04 13.89
N ARG A 80 -0.24 -11.56 12.73
CA ARG A 80 0.62 -10.92 11.73
C ARG A 80 0.94 -9.48 12.14
N ARG A 81 2.23 -9.18 12.19
CA ARG A 81 2.71 -7.80 12.35
C ARG A 81 2.79 -7.13 10.99
N ILE A 82 2.02 -6.04 10.80
CA ILE A 82 2.09 -5.18 9.61
C ILE A 82 2.69 -3.78 9.88
N SER A 83 3.17 -3.56 11.11
CA SER A 83 3.71 -2.28 11.59
C SER A 83 5.24 -2.18 11.61
N PRO A 84 5.81 -0.97 11.47
CA PRO A 84 5.13 0.34 11.36
C PRO A 84 4.24 0.53 10.12
N VAL A 85 3.24 1.39 10.26
CA VAL A 85 2.41 1.92 9.16
C VAL A 85 2.86 3.35 8.89
N ALA A 86 3.38 3.62 7.69
CA ALA A 86 3.75 4.96 7.29
C ALA A 86 2.55 5.68 6.67
N ILE A 87 2.23 6.86 7.21
CA ILE A 87 1.21 7.77 6.72
C ILE A 87 1.92 8.98 6.13
N MET A 88 1.91 9.09 4.80
CA MET A 88 2.74 10.02 4.04
C MET A 88 1.85 11.05 3.34
N SER A 89 1.88 12.28 3.81
CA SER A 89 0.98 13.34 3.32
C SER A 89 1.57 14.07 2.12
N ASN A 90 0.73 14.47 1.17
CA ASN A 90 1.15 15.19 -0.03
C ASN A 90 1.79 16.57 0.22
N ASN A 91 1.70 17.10 1.45
CA ASN A 91 2.41 18.31 1.88
C ASN A 91 3.79 18.02 2.55
N GLY A 92 4.32 16.80 2.41
CA GLY A 92 5.71 16.47 2.78
C GLY A 92 5.90 15.96 4.21
N TYR A 93 4.84 15.52 4.89
CA TYR A 93 4.91 14.93 6.23
C TYR A 93 4.92 13.40 6.19
N ILE A 94 5.72 12.78 7.06
CA ILE A 94 5.66 11.34 7.35
C ILE A 94 5.37 11.11 8.83
N ASP A 95 4.28 10.40 9.10
CA ASP A 95 3.97 9.85 10.41
C ASP A 95 4.13 8.33 10.40
N LEU A 96 4.76 7.76 11.44
CA LEU A 96 5.01 6.33 11.56
C LEU A 96 4.25 5.76 12.75
N ILE A 97 3.18 5.02 12.45
CA ILE A 97 2.33 4.43 13.47
C ILE A 97 2.88 3.06 13.85
N ASN A 98 3.28 2.93 15.11
CA ASN A 98 3.69 1.66 15.68
C ASN A 98 2.48 0.73 15.86
N GLY A 99 2.76 -0.56 15.94
CA GLY A 99 1.70 -1.53 16.17
C GLY A 99 1.25 -1.62 17.62
N PRO A 100 0.05 -2.17 17.83
CA PRO A 100 -0.52 -2.31 19.16
C PRO A 100 0.32 -3.23 20.05
N SER A 101 0.24 -2.97 21.35
CA SER A 101 0.92 -3.77 22.37
C SER A 101 0.39 -5.19 22.41
N ASN A 102 1.26 -6.16 22.72
CA ASN A 102 0.80 -7.51 23.06
C ASN A 102 0.26 -7.46 24.48
N HIS A 103 -0.98 -7.92 24.68
CA HIS A 103 -1.60 -7.97 26.01
C HIS A 103 -1.60 -9.38 26.60
N LEU A 104 -1.05 -10.38 25.90
CA LEU A 104 -0.90 -11.73 26.43
C LEU A 104 0.40 -11.90 27.21
N VAL A 105 0.27 -12.53 28.38
CA VAL A 105 1.39 -12.98 29.21
C VAL A 105 1.71 -14.43 28.84
N CYS A 106 2.51 -14.63 27.81
CA CYS A 106 3.11 -15.93 27.56
C CYS A 106 4.48 -15.84 26.86
N ASN A 107 5.34 -16.81 27.17
CA ASN A 107 6.69 -16.91 26.64
C ASN A 107 6.66 -17.58 25.27
N GLY A 108 7.16 -16.88 24.25
CA GLY A 108 7.32 -17.38 22.88
C GLY A 108 6.72 -16.47 21.80
N TYR A 109 7.29 -16.51 20.59
CA TYR A 109 6.79 -15.73 19.45
C TYR A 109 5.40 -16.18 18.98
N ALA A 110 5.04 -17.45 19.17
CA ALA A 110 3.75 -18.04 18.79
C ALA A 110 2.55 -17.52 19.62
N CYS A 111 2.84 -16.77 20.68
CA CYS A 111 1.91 -16.47 21.74
C CYS A 111 1.58 -14.96 21.83
N ARG A 112 2.13 -14.17 20.90
CA ARG A 112 1.93 -12.71 20.82
C ARG A 112 0.69 -12.42 19.99
N ARG A 113 -0.40 -12.04 20.64
CA ARG A 113 -1.63 -11.59 19.97
C ARG A 113 -1.81 -10.09 20.16
N ARG A 114 -1.98 -9.41 19.04
CA ARG A 114 -2.10 -7.95 18.89
C ARG A 114 -3.14 -7.71 17.82
N ILE A 115 -4.32 -7.24 18.19
CA ILE A 115 -5.36 -6.89 17.21
C ILE A 115 -4.75 -5.86 16.25
N SER A 116 -4.66 -6.15 14.95
CA SER A 116 -4.01 -5.27 13.96
C SER A 116 -4.85 -4.05 13.61
N THR A 117 -5.07 -3.19 14.60
CA THR A 117 -5.73 -1.89 14.52
C THR A 117 -4.69 -0.78 14.74
N PHE A 118 -4.63 0.17 13.82
CA PHE A 118 -3.74 1.32 13.86
C PHE A 118 -4.55 2.59 13.91
N MET A 119 -4.10 3.52 14.74
CA MET A 119 -4.74 4.81 14.96
C MET A 119 -3.78 5.89 14.48
N ALA A 120 -4.09 6.48 13.33
CA ALA A 120 -3.36 7.63 12.79
C ALA A 120 -4.15 8.92 13.01
N ILE A 121 -3.49 10.06 13.09
CA ILE A 121 -4.17 11.36 13.03
C ILE A 121 -3.95 11.94 11.65
N VAL A 122 -5.04 12.27 10.96
CA VAL A 122 -5.03 12.86 9.63
C VAL A 122 -5.76 14.19 9.62
N LYS A 123 -5.24 15.13 8.85
CA LYS A 123 -5.88 16.41 8.55
C LYS A 123 -6.83 16.26 7.34
N SER A 124 -8.03 16.82 7.45
CA SER A 124 -9.02 16.94 6.36
C SER A 124 -8.45 17.70 5.15
N GLY A 125 -8.96 17.39 3.95
CA GLY A 125 -8.56 18.03 2.70
C GLY A 125 -7.11 17.73 2.31
N GLN A 126 -6.61 16.54 2.63
CA GLN A 126 -5.26 16.08 2.29
C GLN A 126 -5.28 14.71 1.63
N VAL A 127 -4.19 14.45 0.89
CA VAL A 127 -3.94 13.14 0.27
C VAL A 127 -2.85 12.43 1.07
N TYR A 128 -3.08 11.17 1.42
CA TYR A 128 -2.14 10.35 2.16
C TYR A 128 -1.82 9.07 1.40
N GLN A 129 -0.53 8.79 1.22
CA GLN A 129 -0.06 7.46 0.83
C GLN A 129 0.26 6.66 2.09
N ILE A 130 -0.18 5.41 2.10
CA ILE A 130 -0.09 4.50 3.23
C ILE A 130 0.75 3.31 2.82
N TYR A 131 1.81 3.06 3.58
CA TYR A 131 2.71 1.93 3.36
C TYR A 131 2.82 1.09 4.62
N LEU A 132 2.76 -0.23 4.43
CA LEU A 132 2.94 -1.22 5.49
C LEU A 132 4.34 -1.82 5.38
N THR A 133 4.94 -2.21 6.50
CA THR A 133 6.28 -2.84 6.51
C THR A 133 6.26 -4.33 6.20
N SER A 134 5.08 -4.94 6.13
CA SER A 134 4.86 -6.36 5.82
C SER A 134 3.86 -6.50 4.69
N THR A 135 3.55 -7.73 4.28
CA THR A 135 2.53 -8.02 3.28
C THR A 135 1.19 -7.39 3.69
N PRO A 136 0.61 -6.51 2.85
CA PRO A 136 -0.70 -5.91 3.12
C PRO A 136 -1.80 -6.96 3.30
N PRO A 137 -2.77 -6.74 4.21
CA PRO A 137 -3.90 -7.65 4.37
C PRO A 137 -4.72 -7.84 3.09
N LYS A 138 -5.27 -9.04 2.90
CA LYS A 138 -6.23 -9.30 1.82
C LYS A 138 -7.53 -8.54 2.06
N ARG A 139 -7.89 -8.31 3.32
CA ARG A 139 -9.02 -7.46 3.72
C ARG A 139 -8.53 -6.44 4.73
N ILE A 140 -8.70 -5.16 4.41
CA ILE A 140 -8.32 -4.06 5.29
C ILE A 140 -9.42 -3.00 5.29
N ARG A 141 -9.67 -2.43 6.46
CA ARG A 141 -10.76 -1.49 6.69
C ARG A 141 -10.22 -0.15 7.17
N PHE A 142 -10.88 0.90 6.73
CA PHE A 142 -10.60 2.29 7.05
C PHE A 142 -11.85 2.99 7.56
N ARG A 143 -11.69 3.79 8.61
CA ARG A 143 -12.76 4.65 9.13
C ARG A 143 -12.20 5.91 9.76
N LEU A 144 -12.80 7.05 9.48
CA LEU A 144 -12.60 8.25 10.29
C LEU A 144 -13.59 8.23 11.46
N ILE A 145 -13.08 8.35 12.68
CA ILE A 145 -13.94 8.41 13.88
C ILE A 145 -14.14 9.84 14.33
N ASN A 146 -15.28 10.09 14.98
CA ASN A 146 -15.70 11.41 15.46
C ASN A 146 -15.68 12.48 14.36
N ALA A 147 -16.06 12.09 13.14
CA ALA A 147 -16.06 12.90 11.95
C ALA A 147 -17.41 12.77 11.24
N ASP A 148 -17.82 13.80 10.52
CA ASP A 148 -18.99 13.78 9.65
C ASP A 148 -18.57 13.80 8.17
N SER A 149 -19.52 13.94 7.26
CA SER A 149 -19.27 13.97 5.81
C SER A 149 -18.49 15.20 5.31
N THR A 150 -18.29 16.23 6.15
CA THR A 150 -17.49 17.41 5.80
C THR A 150 -15.99 17.13 5.89
N ILE A 151 -15.60 16.18 6.74
CA ILE A 151 -14.22 15.73 6.84
C ILE A 151 -13.95 14.74 5.71
N LYS A 152 -13.06 15.10 4.78
CA LYS A 152 -12.70 14.24 3.66
C LYS A 152 -11.19 14.09 3.50
N CYS A 153 -10.75 12.89 3.17
CA CYS A 153 -9.36 12.60 2.79
C CYS A 153 -9.35 11.74 1.54
N ILE A 154 -8.26 11.82 0.77
CA ILE A 154 -7.93 10.81 -0.25
C ILE A 154 -6.82 9.96 0.34
N LEU A 155 -7.05 8.66 0.46
CA LEU A 155 -6.06 7.71 0.95
C LEU A 155 -5.58 6.86 -0.22
N ALA A 156 -4.33 6.44 -0.19
CA ALA A 156 -3.73 5.56 -1.19
C ALA A 156 -2.96 4.45 -0.48
N LEU A 157 -3.48 3.22 -0.50
CA LEU A 157 -2.78 2.08 0.11
C LEU A 157 -1.90 1.39 -0.93
N TYR A 158 -0.63 1.17 -0.58
CA TYR A 158 0.27 0.36 -1.38
C TYR A 158 -0.01 -1.14 -1.22
N TYR A 159 -0.12 -1.83 -2.34
CA TYR A 159 -0.18 -3.28 -2.41
C TYR A 159 1.04 -3.83 -3.16
N ASN A 160 1.70 -4.83 -2.59
CA ASN A 160 2.79 -5.55 -3.26
C ASN A 160 2.25 -6.60 -4.27
N SER A 161 1.16 -6.29 -4.95
CA SER A 161 0.45 -7.19 -5.85
C SER A 161 -0.23 -6.37 -6.94
N LEU A 162 -0.27 -6.91 -8.16
CA LEU A 162 -1.05 -6.33 -9.24
C LEU A 162 -2.50 -6.82 -9.24
N GLN A 163 -2.85 -7.75 -8.33
CA GLN A 163 -4.21 -8.26 -8.19
C GLN A 163 -5.23 -7.12 -8.04
N GLN A 164 -6.44 -7.38 -8.50
CA GLN A 164 -7.54 -6.46 -8.36
C GLN A 164 -7.81 -6.17 -6.88
N ILE A 165 -7.89 -4.89 -6.56
CA ILE A 165 -8.26 -4.41 -5.23
C ILE A 165 -9.67 -3.82 -5.35
N ASP A 166 -10.64 -4.52 -4.79
CA ASP A 166 -12.04 -4.08 -4.76
C ASP A 166 -12.28 -3.14 -3.59
N VAL A 167 -12.93 -2.02 -3.85
CA VAL A 167 -13.27 -1.02 -2.84
C VAL A 167 -14.74 -1.12 -2.49
N TYR A 168 -15.05 -1.16 -1.20
CA TYR A 168 -16.41 -1.17 -0.70
C TYR A 168 -16.63 0.03 0.23
N ALA A 169 -17.65 0.84 -0.04
CA ALA A 169 -18.09 1.92 0.85
C ALA A 169 -19.37 1.49 1.56
N ASN A 170 -19.34 1.43 2.89
CA ASN A 170 -20.47 0.94 3.69
C ASN A 170 -21.06 -0.38 3.14
N THR A 171 -20.18 -1.33 2.79
CA THR A 171 -20.50 -2.65 2.19
C THR A 171 -20.95 -2.65 0.73
N VAL A 172 -21.12 -1.50 0.09
CA VAL A 172 -21.47 -1.38 -1.34
C VAL A 172 -20.19 -1.36 -2.18
N TYR A 173 -20.12 -2.21 -3.21
CA TYR A 173 -18.99 -2.22 -4.14
C TYR A 173 -18.92 -0.92 -4.95
N MET A 174 -17.72 -0.34 -5.02
CA MET A 174 -17.44 0.90 -5.72
C MET A 174 -16.50 0.61 -6.88
N SER A 175 -17.01 0.68 -8.12
CA SER A 175 -16.17 0.49 -9.30
C SER A 175 -15.08 1.57 -9.39
N PRO A 176 -13.84 1.22 -9.75
CA PRO A 176 -12.80 2.22 -9.99
C PRO A 176 -13.15 3.11 -11.18
N ILE A 177 -12.72 4.36 -11.10
CA ILE A 177 -13.00 5.38 -12.14
C ILE A 177 -12.22 5.14 -13.43
N ASN A 178 -11.10 4.41 -13.37
CA ASN A 178 -10.35 3.99 -14.55
C ASN A 178 -10.84 2.64 -15.10
N ARG A 179 -12.05 2.19 -14.78
CA ARG A 179 -12.67 1.03 -15.44
C ARG A 179 -13.03 1.37 -16.89
N ASP A 180 -12.78 0.43 -17.80
CA ASP A 180 -13.27 0.46 -19.19
C ASP A 180 -14.81 0.34 -19.19
N PRO A 181 -15.55 1.40 -19.55
CA PRO A 181 -17.01 1.39 -19.48
C PRO A 181 -17.63 0.42 -20.49
N ASN A 182 -16.90 0.06 -21.54
CA ASN A 182 -17.37 -0.83 -22.61
C ASN A 182 -17.10 -2.31 -22.31
N SER A 183 -16.36 -2.62 -21.23
CA SER A 183 -16.03 -3.99 -20.87
C SER A 183 -17.05 -4.58 -19.90
N THR A 184 -17.52 -5.79 -20.19
CA THR A 184 -18.39 -6.56 -19.28
C THR A 184 -17.63 -7.12 -18.07
N VAL A 185 -16.31 -7.21 -18.16
CA VAL A 185 -15.41 -7.60 -17.07
C VAL A 185 -14.72 -6.36 -16.48
N LEU A 186 -14.14 -6.47 -15.28
CA LEU A 186 -13.30 -5.38 -14.77
C LEU A 186 -12.01 -5.32 -15.59
N LYS A 187 -11.94 -4.32 -16.47
CA LYS A 187 -10.73 -3.97 -17.20
C LYS A 187 -10.37 -2.54 -16.85
N LEU A 188 -9.12 -2.31 -16.46
CA LEU A 188 -8.64 -0.97 -16.13
C LEU A 188 -7.94 -0.33 -17.33
N LEU A 189 -8.33 0.90 -17.63
CA LEU A 189 -7.69 1.78 -18.58
C LEU A 189 -6.48 2.46 -17.95
N ASP A 190 -5.48 2.75 -18.77
CA ASP A 190 -4.33 3.57 -18.37
C ASP A 190 -4.72 5.04 -18.55
N GLN A 191 -5.34 5.61 -17.51
CA GLN A 191 -5.83 6.98 -17.48
C GLN A 191 -5.29 7.69 -16.22
N PRO A 192 -5.06 9.01 -16.27
CA PRO A 192 -4.59 9.74 -15.10
C PRO A 192 -5.62 9.70 -13.97
N ASN A 193 -5.14 9.69 -12.73
CA ASN A 193 -5.98 9.78 -11.54
C ASN A 193 -6.75 11.12 -11.51
N ASN A 194 -8.08 11.07 -11.59
CA ASN A 194 -8.96 12.25 -11.53
C ASN A 194 -9.81 12.31 -10.24
N LEU A 195 -9.44 11.57 -9.19
CA LEU A 195 -10.08 11.70 -7.88
C LEU A 195 -9.87 13.08 -7.28
N THR A 196 -10.93 13.63 -6.70
CA THR A 196 -10.91 14.93 -6.01
C THR A 196 -11.65 14.82 -4.68
N PHE A 197 -11.54 15.85 -3.84
CA PHE A 197 -12.33 15.92 -2.60
C PHE A 197 -13.84 16.09 -2.85
N SER A 198 -14.25 16.49 -4.07
CA SER A 198 -15.66 16.53 -4.46
C SER A 198 -16.19 15.18 -4.91
N SER A 199 -15.33 14.21 -5.22
CA SER A 199 -15.76 12.84 -5.52
C SER A 199 -16.53 12.23 -4.34
N PRO A 200 -17.50 11.33 -4.61
CA PRO A 200 -18.27 10.67 -3.56
C PRO A 200 -17.36 9.76 -2.71
N PRO A 201 -17.66 9.57 -1.41
CA PRO A 201 -16.96 8.59 -0.58
C PRO A 201 -16.95 7.20 -1.23
N GLY A 202 -15.83 6.51 -1.19
CA GLY A 202 -15.63 5.22 -1.87
C GLY A 202 -15.23 5.31 -3.34
N ALA A 203 -15.32 6.49 -3.98
CA ALA A 203 -14.73 6.69 -5.31
C ALA A 203 -13.24 6.34 -5.27
N ASN A 204 -12.77 5.56 -6.23
CA ASN A 204 -11.45 4.97 -6.18
C ASN A 204 -10.78 4.86 -7.54
N TYR A 205 -9.46 4.72 -7.51
CA TYR A 205 -8.58 4.62 -8.66
C TYR A 205 -7.44 3.67 -8.32
N PHE A 206 -7.21 2.66 -9.15
CA PHE A 206 -6.08 1.76 -8.96
C PHE A 206 -4.96 2.10 -9.94
N ASP A 207 -3.85 2.58 -9.39
CA ASP A 207 -2.61 2.83 -10.11
C ASP A 207 -1.80 1.54 -10.19
N ARG A 208 -1.81 0.88 -11.34
CA ARG A 208 -1.04 -0.37 -11.54
C ARG A 208 0.46 -0.13 -11.61
N THR A 209 0.89 1.05 -12.01
CA THR A 209 2.30 1.40 -12.17
C THR A 209 2.95 1.55 -10.81
N TYR A 210 2.32 2.30 -9.91
CA TYR A 210 2.80 2.51 -8.54
C TYR A 210 2.25 1.51 -7.52
N GLN A 211 1.32 0.65 -7.94
CA GLN A 211 0.60 -0.33 -7.10
C GLN A 211 -0.12 0.33 -5.92
N LEU A 212 -0.73 1.49 -6.18
CA LEU A 212 -1.43 2.30 -5.18
C LEU A 212 -2.93 2.28 -5.48
N THR A 213 -3.72 1.85 -4.50
CA THR A 213 -5.19 1.96 -4.55
C THR A 213 -5.61 3.24 -3.85
N TYR A 214 -5.96 4.25 -4.65
CA TYR A 214 -6.49 5.52 -4.17
C TYR A 214 -8.00 5.40 -3.91
N PHE A 215 -8.49 5.99 -2.83
CA PHE A 215 -9.92 6.06 -2.53
C PHE A 215 -10.27 7.27 -1.66
N VAL A 216 -11.48 7.79 -1.84
CA VAL A 216 -12.03 8.87 -1.02
C VAL A 216 -12.68 8.28 0.23
N ILE A 217 -12.40 8.88 1.38
CA ILE A 217 -13.06 8.57 2.66
C ILE A 217 -13.59 9.83 3.30
N ASP A 218 -14.73 9.71 3.99
CA ASP A 218 -15.29 10.75 4.85
C ASP A 218 -15.62 10.22 6.26
N GLY A 219 -16.17 11.05 7.13
CA GLY A 219 -16.52 10.66 8.50
C GLY A 219 -17.67 9.66 8.63
N ASN A 220 -18.54 9.57 7.63
CA ASN A 220 -19.73 8.71 7.65
C ASN A 220 -19.52 7.37 6.95
N THR A 221 -18.43 7.22 6.20
CA THR A 221 -18.19 6.07 5.34
C THR A 221 -17.07 5.21 5.88
N MET A 222 -17.40 3.95 6.16
CA MET A 222 -16.42 2.89 6.34
C MET A 222 -16.00 2.38 4.96
N VAL A 223 -14.71 2.44 4.67
CA VAL A 223 -14.16 1.91 3.41
C VAL A 223 -13.41 0.62 3.68
N GLU A 224 -13.72 -0.43 2.93
CA GLU A 224 -13.04 -1.72 3.00
C GLU A 224 -12.41 -2.05 1.65
N LEU A 225 -11.12 -2.40 1.66
CA LEU A 225 -10.39 -2.88 0.50
C LEU A 225 -10.27 -4.40 0.58
N LYS A 226 -10.59 -5.07 -0.53
CA LYS A 226 -10.50 -6.53 -0.67
C LYS A 226 -9.61 -6.87 -1.86
N MET A 227 -8.52 -7.56 -1.60
CA MET A 227 -7.69 -8.15 -2.63
C MET A 227 -8.38 -9.38 -3.19
N SER A 228 -8.76 -9.30 -4.46
CA SER A 228 -9.39 -10.38 -5.20
C SER A 228 -8.32 -11.22 -5.89
N PRO A 229 -8.29 -12.55 -5.68
CA PRO A 229 -7.28 -13.43 -6.26
C PRO A 229 -7.57 -13.67 -7.76
N LEU A 230 -7.25 -12.68 -8.58
CA LEU A 230 -7.42 -12.77 -10.02
C LEU A 230 -6.10 -13.08 -10.72
N LEU A 231 -6.18 -13.84 -11.81
CA LEU A 231 -5.08 -14.05 -12.73
C LEU A 231 -5.03 -12.89 -13.72
N ILE A 232 -3.99 -12.07 -13.66
CA ILE A 232 -3.70 -11.08 -14.71
C ILE A 232 -2.81 -11.74 -15.72
N LEU A 233 -3.37 -12.02 -16.90
CA LEU A 233 -2.65 -12.62 -18.01
C LEU A 233 -2.33 -11.52 -19.01
N ASN A 234 -1.07 -11.11 -19.08
CA ASN A 234 -0.60 -10.15 -20.07
C ASN A 234 -0.31 -10.92 -21.36
N PHE A 235 -1.33 -11.17 -22.19
CA PHE A 235 -1.14 -11.85 -23.46
C PHE A 235 -0.62 -10.84 -24.50
N GLY A 236 0.70 -10.79 -24.67
CA GLY A 236 1.35 -10.12 -25.80
C GLY A 236 1.30 -10.92 -27.10
N LEU A 237 0.35 -11.84 -27.24
CA LEU A 237 0.28 -12.76 -28.36
C LEU A 237 -1.05 -12.62 -29.10
N PRO A 238 -1.04 -12.62 -30.44
CA PRO A 238 -2.27 -12.77 -31.21
C PRO A 238 -2.93 -14.12 -30.87
N PRO A 239 -4.26 -14.24 -30.98
CA PRO A 239 -4.96 -15.50 -30.73
C PRO A 239 -4.33 -16.65 -31.53
N MET A 240 -3.85 -17.68 -30.83
CA MET A 240 -3.24 -18.86 -31.43
C MET A 240 -3.60 -20.12 -30.63
N ASP A 241 -3.73 -21.26 -31.31
CA ASP A 241 -3.92 -22.58 -30.71
C ASP A 241 -2.70 -22.96 -29.84
N PRO A 242 -2.86 -23.63 -28.68
CA PRO A 242 -1.76 -24.26 -27.94
C PRO A 242 -0.74 -24.99 -28.83
N ALA A 243 -1.19 -25.72 -29.84
CA ALA A 243 -0.30 -26.38 -30.80
C ALA A 243 0.61 -25.36 -31.52
N MET A 244 0.05 -24.24 -32.00
CA MET A 244 0.80 -23.15 -32.64
C MET A 244 1.77 -22.46 -31.68
N PHE A 245 1.43 -22.36 -30.39
CA PHE A 245 2.31 -21.78 -29.37
C PHE A 245 3.58 -22.61 -29.15
N TYR A 246 3.44 -23.94 -29.06
CA TYR A 246 4.54 -24.88 -28.77
C TYR A 246 5.30 -25.37 -30.00
N THR A 247 4.72 -25.29 -31.20
CA THR A 247 5.36 -25.72 -32.46
C THR A 247 6.09 -24.59 -33.20
N GLY A 248 5.68 -23.34 -32.97
CA GLY A 248 6.34 -22.17 -33.55
C GLY A 248 7.65 -21.79 -32.85
N ASN A 249 8.06 -20.52 -33.00
CA ASN A 249 9.20 -19.95 -32.30
C ASN A 249 8.88 -19.76 -30.80
N ILE A 250 8.90 -20.87 -30.06
CA ILE A 250 8.56 -20.90 -28.63
C ILE A 250 9.37 -19.88 -27.81
N ARG A 251 10.61 -19.60 -28.22
CA ARG A 251 11.46 -18.58 -27.59
C ARG A 251 10.88 -17.18 -27.80
N ALA A 252 10.43 -16.85 -29.00
CA ALA A 252 9.76 -15.59 -29.29
C ALA A 252 8.37 -15.50 -28.64
N ASN A 253 7.62 -16.61 -28.60
CA ASN A 253 6.31 -16.67 -27.96
C ASN A 253 6.42 -16.45 -26.44
N LEU A 254 7.40 -17.09 -25.79
CA LEU A 254 7.71 -16.87 -24.37
C LEU A 254 8.26 -15.45 -24.12
N ALA A 255 9.08 -14.92 -25.03
CA ALA A 255 9.59 -13.55 -24.94
C ALA A 255 8.45 -12.52 -24.97
N ALA A 256 7.50 -12.68 -25.89
CA ALA A 256 6.34 -11.81 -26.01
C ALA A 256 5.36 -11.99 -24.84
N LEU A 257 5.13 -13.24 -24.37
CA LEU A 257 4.27 -13.53 -23.24
C LEU A 257 4.79 -12.91 -21.93
N PHE A 258 6.10 -13.03 -21.68
CA PHE A 258 6.72 -12.54 -20.44
C PHE A 258 7.29 -11.13 -20.56
N ASN A 259 7.18 -10.50 -21.72
CA ASN A 259 7.76 -9.20 -22.03
C ASN A 259 9.26 -9.11 -21.68
N ILE A 260 10.04 -10.12 -22.09
CA ILE A 260 11.49 -10.21 -21.88
C ILE A 260 12.20 -10.36 -23.22
N SER A 261 13.41 -9.82 -23.35
CA SER A 261 14.21 -10.01 -24.57
C SER A 261 14.39 -11.52 -24.85
N PRO A 262 14.25 -11.98 -26.12
CA PRO A 262 14.51 -13.36 -26.50
C PRO A 262 15.88 -13.86 -26.02
N ASP A 263 16.88 -12.98 -25.96
CA ASP A 263 18.24 -13.29 -25.52
C ASP A 263 18.33 -13.76 -24.07
N LYS A 264 17.35 -13.39 -23.24
CA LYS A 264 17.23 -13.79 -21.83
C LYS A 264 16.56 -15.15 -21.64
N ILE A 265 16.04 -15.76 -22.70
CA ILE A 265 15.40 -17.09 -22.65
C ILE A 265 16.39 -18.15 -23.12
N ARG A 266 16.60 -19.15 -22.27
CA ARG A 266 17.44 -20.32 -22.55
C ARG A 266 16.61 -21.59 -22.43
N ARG A 267 16.81 -22.52 -23.37
CA ARG A 267 16.25 -23.87 -23.30
C ARG A 267 17.26 -24.75 -22.56
N VAL A 268 16.80 -25.47 -21.55
CA VAL A 268 17.63 -26.42 -20.79
C VAL A 268 17.03 -27.80 -21.01
N SER A 269 17.85 -28.75 -21.44
CA SER A 269 17.47 -30.17 -21.48
C SER A 269 17.72 -30.79 -20.12
N ILE A 270 16.68 -31.28 -19.47
CA ILE A 270 16.81 -32.04 -18.22
C ILE A 270 17.03 -33.50 -18.62
N ILE A 271 18.22 -34.02 -18.31
CA ILE A 271 18.56 -35.45 -18.42
C ILE A 271 18.46 -36.06 -17.02
N SER A 272 17.90 -37.26 -16.89
CA SER A 272 17.83 -37.92 -15.58
C SER A 272 19.24 -38.26 -15.09
N ALA A 273 19.50 -38.01 -13.81
CA ALA A 273 20.79 -38.29 -13.17
C ALA A 273 21.06 -39.80 -12.94
N SER A 274 20.36 -40.68 -13.66
CA SER A 274 20.39 -42.13 -13.43
C SER A 274 21.28 -42.91 -14.40
N ASN A 275 21.97 -42.26 -15.35
CA ASN A 275 22.90 -42.92 -16.26
C ASN A 275 24.31 -42.29 -16.20
N GLN A 276 24.94 -42.36 -15.03
CA GLN A 276 26.40 -42.32 -14.92
C GLN A 276 26.86 -43.64 -14.31
N THR A 277 27.08 -44.62 -15.19
CA THR A 277 27.95 -45.78 -14.99
C THR A 277 29.07 -45.68 -16.00
#